data_AF-A0A0A0KTF2-F1
#
_entry.id   AF-A0A0A0KTF2-F1
#
_cell.length_a   1.000
_cell.length_b   1.000
_cell.length_c   1.000
_cell.angle_alpha   90.00
_cell.angle_beta   90.00
_cell.angle_gamma   90.00
#
_symmetry.space_group_name_H-M   'P 1'
#
loop_
_entity.id
_entity.type
_entity.pdbx_description
1 polymer ?
#
loop_
_entity_poly.entity_id
_entity_poly.type
_entity_poly.pdbx_seq_one_letter_code
_entity_poly.pdbx_strand_id
1 'polypeptide(L)'
;MEGSKLEQKDMAVKPLRSFRKKKWAKINRSVAGLFGISVSYHRNLAHRSFNLPKWLEYLFAYCGVHALQGDPIGWVKIHRCHHRFVDTEKDPHSPIQGFLFSHVTWLLDSYVLTEKVGPKYFDDYEKIERNVVMVNMKQGRPENNVGDLEKQAFYRFLRKTYFLHLLLLAVLLYAMGGVPFLIWGMVK
;
A
#
# COMPACT_ATOMS: atom_id res chain seq x y z
N MET A 1 37.74 -27.16 51.52
CA MET A 1 37.01 -25.89 51.72
C MET A 1 36.54 -25.42 50.37
N GLU A 2 35.26 -25.68 50.08
CA GLU A 2 34.57 -25.27 48.85
C GLU A 2 34.43 -23.75 48.79
N GLY A 3 35.06 -23.14 47.78
CA GLY A 3 34.80 -21.74 47.41
C GLY A 3 33.67 -21.70 46.39
N SER A 4 32.52 -21.19 46.82
CA SER A 4 31.26 -21.11 46.09
C SER A 4 31.40 -20.52 44.68
N LYS A 5 30.93 -21.27 43.66
CA LYS A 5 30.42 -20.69 42.42
C LYS A 5 29.23 -19.79 42.77
N LEU A 6 29.47 -18.50 42.91
CA LEU A 6 28.40 -17.51 42.83
C LEU A 6 27.98 -17.43 41.37
N GLU A 7 26.91 -18.16 41.07
CA GLU A 7 26.16 -18.11 39.83
C GLU A 7 25.62 -16.68 39.65
N GLN A 8 26.41 -15.81 39.04
CA GLN A 8 25.96 -14.54 38.51
C GLN A 8 25.04 -14.86 37.33
N LYS A 9 23.75 -15.12 37.64
CA LYS A 9 22.69 -15.12 36.63
C LYS A 9 22.62 -13.70 36.10
N ASP A 10 23.32 -13.45 35.01
CA ASP A 10 23.14 -12.26 34.18
C ASP A 10 21.66 -12.18 33.81
N MET A 11 20.92 -11.39 34.59
CA MET A 11 19.55 -11.06 34.33
C MET A 11 19.59 -10.17 33.10
N ALA A 12 19.48 -10.79 31.92
CA ALA A 12 19.56 -10.14 30.63
C ALA A 12 18.57 -8.96 30.58
N VAL A 13 19.06 -7.76 30.84
CA VAL A 13 18.32 -6.52 30.66
C VAL A 13 18.14 -6.37 29.16
N LYS A 14 17.04 -6.91 28.63
CA LYS A 14 16.64 -6.67 27.23
C LYS A 14 16.57 -5.15 27.07
N PRO A 15 17.36 -4.53 26.17
CA PRO A 15 17.43 -3.09 26.11
C PRO A 15 16.03 -2.53 25.78
N LEU A 16 15.52 -1.63 26.62
CA LEU A 16 14.22 -0.95 26.46
C LEU A 16 14.02 -0.38 25.04
N ARG A 17 15.11 0.00 24.37
CA ARG A 17 15.15 0.46 22.97
C ARG A 17 14.69 -0.62 21.97
N SER A 18 15.00 -1.90 22.19
CA SER A 18 14.59 -3.02 21.34
C SER A 18 13.08 -3.32 21.46
N PHE A 19 12.56 -3.25 22.68
CA PHE A 19 11.14 -3.47 22.96
C PHE A 19 10.24 -2.39 22.34
N ARG A 20 10.64 -1.11 22.43
CA ARG A 20 9.92 0.00 21.77
C ARG A 20 9.86 -0.18 20.24
N LYS A 21 10.95 -0.59 19.59
CA LYS A 21 11.01 -0.80 18.13
C LYS A 21 10.01 -1.86 17.64
N LYS A 22 9.96 -3.02 18.30
CA LYS A 22 9.03 -4.11 17.96
C LYS A 22 7.57 -3.71 18.15
N LYS A 23 7.28 -2.95 19.21
CA LYS A 23 5.93 -2.41 19.47
C LYS A 23 5.49 -1.44 18.37
N TRP A 24 6.38 -0.55 17.94
CA TRP A 24 6.11 0.40 16.85
C TRP A 24 5.84 -0.28 15.51
N ALA A 25 6.67 -1.26 15.13
CA ALA A 25 6.45 -2.03 13.90
C ALA A 25 5.08 -2.74 13.90
N LYS A 26 4.68 -3.33 15.04
CA LYS A 26 3.36 -3.97 15.18
C LYS A 26 2.21 -2.98 15.03
N ILE A 27 2.31 -1.81 15.66
CA ILE A 27 1.28 -0.76 15.55
C ILE A 27 1.16 -0.29 14.09
N ASN A 28 2.28 0.01 13.44
CA ASN A 28 2.27 0.46 12.04
C ASN A 28 1.63 -0.58 11.11
N ARG A 29 1.95 -1.87 11.32
CA ARG A 29 1.36 -2.98 10.57
C ARG A 29 -0.16 -3.07 10.74
N SER A 30 -0.67 -2.91 11.95
CA SER A 30 -2.11 -2.90 12.21
C SER A 30 -2.79 -1.69 11.57
N VAL A 31 -2.19 -0.50 11.64
CA VAL A 31 -2.80 0.72 11.10
C VAL A 31 -2.83 0.70 9.56
N ALA A 32 -1.69 0.49 8.90
CA ALA A 32 -1.64 0.52 7.44
C ALA A 32 -2.26 -0.73 6.80
N GLY A 33 -2.01 -1.91 7.37
CA GLY A 33 -2.49 -3.18 6.82
C GLY A 33 -3.97 -3.44 7.09
N LEU A 34 -4.35 -3.59 8.37
CA LEU A 34 -5.72 -3.95 8.73
C LEU A 34 -6.68 -2.79 8.46
N PHE A 35 -6.42 -1.60 8.99
CA PHE A 35 -7.35 -0.47 8.84
C PHE A 35 -7.24 0.19 7.46
N GLY A 36 -6.02 0.39 6.96
CA GLY A 36 -5.77 0.99 5.65
C GLY A 36 -6.18 0.12 4.48
N ILE A 37 -5.62 -1.09 4.36
CA ILE A 37 -5.92 -1.97 3.22
C ILE A 37 -7.21 -2.76 3.44
N SER A 38 -7.29 -3.57 4.50
CA SER A 38 -8.39 -4.52 4.63
C SER A 38 -9.74 -3.86 4.90
N VAL A 39 -9.81 -2.88 5.81
CA VAL A 39 -11.05 -2.18 6.15
C VAL A 39 -11.37 -1.10 5.13
N SER A 40 -10.42 -0.20 4.82
CA SER A 40 -10.68 0.92 3.91
C SER A 40 -10.60 0.54 2.44
N TYR A 41 -9.42 0.35 1.85
CA TYR A 41 -9.29 0.19 0.39
C TYR A 41 -10.12 -0.98 -0.14
N HIS A 42 -10.09 -2.12 0.56
CA HIS A 42 -10.75 -3.34 0.15
C HIS A 42 -12.25 -3.32 0.44
N ARG A 43 -12.66 -3.39 1.71
CA ARG A 43 -14.09 -3.59 2.06
C ARG A 43 -14.94 -2.34 1.91
N ASN A 44 -14.45 -1.19 2.36
CA ASN A 44 -15.21 0.07 2.30
C ASN A 44 -15.18 0.68 0.90
N LEU A 45 -14.00 0.95 0.35
CA LEU A 45 -13.89 1.68 -0.93
C LEU A 45 -14.15 0.77 -2.13
N ALA A 46 -13.49 -0.38 -2.25
CA ALA A 46 -13.65 -1.21 -3.44
C ALA A 46 -14.98 -1.97 -3.47
N HIS A 47 -15.34 -2.65 -2.37
CA HIS A 47 -16.55 -3.47 -2.29
C HIS A 47 -17.78 -2.74 -1.76
N ARG A 48 -17.64 -1.56 -1.15
CA ARG A 48 -18.77 -0.80 -0.55
C ARG A 48 -19.61 -1.65 0.41
N SER A 49 -18.96 -2.56 1.15
CA SER A 49 -19.63 -3.53 2.03
C SER A 49 -20.29 -2.88 3.24
N PHE A 50 -19.91 -1.65 3.59
CA PHE A 50 -20.50 -0.86 4.68
C PHE A 50 -20.22 0.63 4.46
N ASN A 51 -21.01 1.48 5.12
CA ASN A 51 -20.84 2.93 5.09
C ASN A 51 -20.12 3.41 6.35
N LEU A 52 -19.18 4.35 6.19
CA LEU A 52 -18.52 5.04 7.30
C LEU A 52 -18.89 6.52 7.26
N PRO A 53 -18.89 7.21 8.41
CA PRO A 53 -18.88 8.67 8.40
C PRO A 53 -17.62 9.16 7.69
N LYS A 54 -17.73 10.23 6.88
CA LYS A 54 -16.67 10.64 5.96
C LYS A 54 -15.32 10.93 6.61
N TRP A 55 -15.31 11.48 7.82
CA TRP A 55 -14.06 11.71 8.55
C TRP A 55 -13.31 10.41 8.85
N LEU A 56 -14.03 9.32 9.15
CA LEU A 56 -13.45 8.02 9.48
C LEU A 56 -13.05 7.26 8.20
N GLU A 57 -13.85 7.38 7.14
CA GLU A 57 -13.51 6.88 5.80
C GLU A 57 -12.17 7.48 5.32
N TYR A 58 -12.03 8.80 5.44
CA TYR A 58 -10.82 9.51 5.04
C TYR A 58 -9.63 9.17 5.93
N LEU A 59 -9.83 9.05 7.25
CA LEU A 59 -8.79 8.63 8.17
C LEU A 59 -8.22 7.27 7.78
N PHE A 60 -9.07 6.26 7.59
CA PHE A 60 -8.59 4.93 7.22
C PHE A 60 -8.01 4.89 5.81
N ALA A 61 -8.55 5.65 4.85
CA ALA A 61 -7.94 5.79 3.53
C ALA A 61 -6.53 6.41 3.61
N TYR A 62 -6.31 7.40 4.47
CA TYR A 62 -4.99 7.97 4.71
C TYR A 62 -4.03 6.96 5.33
N CYS A 63 -4.49 6.12 6.27
CA CYS A 63 -3.68 5.01 6.79
C CYS A 63 -3.23 4.04 5.67
N GLY A 64 -4.09 3.80 4.66
CA GLY A 64 -3.78 2.95 3.51
C GLY A 64 -2.66 3.49 2.60
N VAL A 65 -2.51 4.81 2.51
CA VAL A 65 -1.41 5.44 1.74
C VAL A 65 -0.04 4.97 2.24
N HIS A 66 0.09 4.74 3.55
CA HIS A 66 1.34 4.28 4.16
C HIS A 66 1.59 2.77 4.01
N ALA A 67 0.70 2.02 3.33
CA ALA A 67 0.86 0.59 3.11
C ALA A 67 1.75 0.25 1.89
N LEU A 68 2.27 1.24 1.15
CA LEU A 68 3.12 1.05 -0.03
C LEU A 68 2.45 0.20 -1.13
N GLN A 69 1.13 0.31 -1.30
CA GLN A 69 0.35 -0.38 -2.33
C GLN A 69 -0.24 0.58 -3.39
N GLY A 70 0.15 1.85 -3.39
CA GLY A 70 -0.37 2.87 -4.30
C GLY A 70 -1.46 3.75 -3.69
N ASP A 71 -1.93 4.71 -4.49
CA ASP A 71 -2.99 5.65 -4.10
C ASP A 71 -4.36 4.95 -4.05
N PRO A 72 -5.32 5.46 -3.24
CA PRO A 72 -6.61 4.80 -3.05
C PRO A 72 -7.40 4.64 -4.35
N ILE A 73 -7.31 5.61 -5.26
CA ILE A 73 -8.08 5.56 -6.50
C ILE A 73 -7.46 4.50 -7.44
N GLY A 74 -6.13 4.47 -7.58
CA GLY A 74 -5.42 3.46 -8.38
C GLY A 74 -5.66 2.04 -7.87
N TRP A 75 -5.53 1.82 -6.56
CA TRP A 75 -5.74 0.52 -5.93
C TRP A 75 -7.16 0.00 -6.14
N VAL A 76 -8.17 0.82 -5.80
CA VAL A 76 -9.60 0.44 -5.90
C VAL A 76 -9.98 0.14 -7.35
N LYS A 77 -9.43 0.90 -8.29
CA LYS A 77 -9.67 0.71 -9.72
C LYS A 77 -9.17 -0.62 -10.24
N ILE A 78 -7.92 -0.99 -9.91
CA ILE A 78 -7.33 -2.28 -10.27
C ILE A 78 -8.13 -3.41 -9.60
N HIS A 79 -8.44 -3.27 -8.32
CA HIS A 79 -9.19 -4.28 -7.56
C HIS A 79 -10.60 -4.51 -8.12
N ARG A 80 -11.33 -3.44 -8.45
CA ARG A 80 -12.65 -3.54 -9.11
C ARG A 80 -12.53 -4.16 -10.51
N CYS A 81 -11.44 -3.92 -11.22
CA CYS A 81 -11.16 -4.55 -12.52
C CYS A 81 -10.94 -6.06 -12.37
N HIS A 82 -10.10 -6.46 -11.41
CA HIS A 82 -9.85 -7.87 -11.07
C HIS A 82 -11.16 -8.61 -10.78
N HIS A 83 -12.02 -8.08 -9.90
CA HIS A 83 -13.30 -8.72 -9.60
C HIS A 83 -14.26 -8.80 -10.78
N ARG A 84 -14.19 -7.84 -11.72
CA ARG A 84 -15.06 -7.84 -12.91
C ARG A 84 -14.63 -8.88 -13.95
N PHE A 85 -13.34 -9.19 -14.01
CA PHE A 85 -12.75 -9.98 -15.08
C PHE A 85 -11.98 -11.20 -14.56
N VAL A 86 -12.27 -11.65 -13.34
CA VAL A 86 -11.54 -12.71 -12.63
C VAL A 86 -11.28 -13.92 -13.52
N ASP A 87 -10.06 -14.43 -13.49
CA ASP A 87 -9.60 -15.59 -14.26
C ASP A 87 -9.79 -15.47 -15.77
N THR A 88 -9.77 -14.24 -16.30
CA THR A 88 -9.71 -13.96 -17.74
C THR A 88 -8.44 -13.21 -18.12
N GLU A 89 -8.18 -13.07 -19.42
CA GLU A 89 -7.06 -12.24 -19.93
C GLU A 89 -7.19 -10.76 -19.55
N LYS A 90 -8.42 -10.28 -19.29
CA LYS A 90 -8.68 -8.89 -18.87
C LYS A 90 -8.43 -8.67 -17.39
N ASP A 91 -8.18 -9.72 -16.61
CA ASP A 91 -7.79 -9.58 -15.22
C ASP A 91 -6.37 -8.98 -15.13
N PRO A 92 -6.19 -7.86 -14.41
CA PRO A 92 -4.90 -7.20 -14.22
C PRO A 92 -3.79 -8.12 -13.66
N HIS A 93 -4.15 -9.09 -12.82
CA HIS A 93 -3.19 -9.99 -12.17
C HIS A 93 -3.70 -11.43 -12.14
N SER A 94 -4.22 -11.86 -13.31
CA SER A 94 -4.83 -13.17 -13.50
C SER A 94 -3.88 -14.33 -13.13
N PRO A 95 -4.32 -15.30 -12.31
CA PRO A 95 -3.55 -16.51 -12.04
C PRO A 95 -3.25 -17.36 -13.28
N ILE A 96 -4.09 -17.25 -14.33
CA ILE A 96 -3.95 -18.01 -15.58
C ILE A 96 -2.66 -17.63 -16.35
N GLN A 97 -2.10 -16.44 -16.08
CA GLN A 97 -0.85 -15.97 -16.67
C GLN A 97 0.39 -16.47 -15.91
N GLY A 98 0.19 -17.31 -14.89
CA GLY A 98 1.25 -17.97 -14.12
C GLY A 98 1.44 -17.40 -12.72
N PHE A 99 2.04 -18.21 -11.86
CA PHE A 99 2.26 -17.89 -10.45
C PHE A 99 3.10 -16.62 -10.25
N LEU A 100 4.23 -16.51 -10.95
CA LEU A 100 5.13 -15.35 -10.84
C LEU A 100 4.45 -14.06 -11.30
N PHE A 101 3.59 -14.16 -12.33
CA PHE A 101 2.82 -13.04 -12.83
C PHE A 101 1.84 -12.51 -11.80
N SER A 102 0.94 -13.37 -11.31
CA SER A 102 -0.08 -12.99 -10.33
C SER A 102 0.51 -12.52 -8.99
N HIS A 103 1.71 -12.97 -8.61
CA HIS A 103 2.32 -12.62 -7.33
C HIS A 103 3.22 -11.38 -7.36
N VAL A 104 4.01 -11.16 -8.43
CA VAL A 104 5.08 -10.15 -8.41
C VAL A 104 5.13 -9.33 -9.68
N THR A 105 5.20 -9.97 -10.86
CA THR A 105 5.62 -9.23 -12.06
C THR A 105 4.55 -8.28 -12.62
N TRP A 106 3.27 -8.50 -12.30
CA TRP A 106 2.20 -7.54 -12.61
C TRP A 106 2.41 -6.15 -11.98
N LEU A 107 3.17 -6.07 -10.87
CA LEU A 107 3.55 -4.80 -10.22
C LEU A 107 4.66 -4.04 -10.96
N LEU A 108 5.39 -4.73 -11.85
CA LEU A 108 6.54 -4.20 -12.59
C LEU A 108 6.15 -3.78 -14.02
N ASP A 109 5.03 -4.27 -14.53
CA ASP A 109 4.55 -3.97 -15.87
C ASP A 109 3.26 -3.11 -15.84
N SER A 110 3.45 -1.81 -15.65
CA SER A 110 2.36 -0.84 -15.68
C SER A 110 1.74 -0.67 -17.07
N TYR A 111 2.46 -1.05 -18.13
CA TYR A 111 2.03 -0.89 -19.53
C TYR A 111 0.97 -1.93 -19.90
N VAL A 112 1.27 -3.22 -19.71
CA VAL A 112 0.32 -4.33 -19.95
C VAL A 112 -0.90 -4.21 -19.03
N LEU A 113 -0.70 -3.73 -17.80
CA LEU A 113 -1.79 -3.47 -16.87
C LEU A 113 -2.73 -2.36 -17.36
N THR A 114 -2.18 -1.29 -17.94
CA THR A 114 -2.97 -0.18 -18.50
C THR A 114 -3.75 -0.63 -19.73
N GLU A 115 -3.17 -1.49 -20.57
CA GLU A 115 -3.83 -2.07 -21.74
C GLU A 115 -5.08 -2.86 -21.36
N LYS A 116 -4.95 -3.75 -20.37
CA LYS A 116 -6.03 -4.62 -19.91
C LYS A 116 -7.15 -3.86 -19.21
N VAL A 117 -6.79 -2.90 -18.35
CA VAL A 117 -7.75 -2.14 -17.54
C VAL A 117 -8.41 -1.01 -18.37
N GLY A 118 -7.81 -0.55 -19.46
CA GLY A 118 -8.26 0.62 -20.22
C GLY A 118 -7.87 0.66 -21.71
N PRO A 119 -8.37 -0.26 -22.55
CA PRO A 119 -7.91 -0.43 -23.94
C PRO A 119 -8.19 0.77 -24.86
N LYS A 120 -9.19 1.62 -24.55
CA LYS A 120 -9.61 2.76 -25.38
C LYS A 120 -8.65 3.97 -25.43
N TYR A 121 -7.50 3.91 -24.74
CA TYR A 121 -6.60 5.05 -24.58
C TYR A 121 -5.14 4.73 -24.93
N PHE A 122 -4.90 3.60 -25.61
CA PHE A 122 -3.55 3.25 -26.07
C PHE A 122 -3.03 4.19 -27.18
N ASP A 123 -3.93 4.82 -27.95
CA ASP A 123 -3.54 5.68 -29.08
C ASP A 123 -3.05 7.08 -28.67
N ASP A 124 -3.40 7.58 -27.46
CA ASP A 124 -3.01 8.93 -27.00
C ASP A 124 -1.70 8.93 -26.15
N TYR A 125 -1.05 7.78 -25.99
CA TYR A 125 0.07 7.57 -25.07
C TYR A 125 1.44 7.58 -25.76
N GLU A 126 1.63 8.42 -26.78
CA GLU A 126 2.85 8.44 -27.60
C GLU A 126 4.15 8.78 -26.83
N LYS A 127 4.12 9.09 -25.52
CA LYS A 127 5.34 9.44 -24.77
C LYS A 127 5.24 9.34 -23.24
N ILE A 128 4.56 8.35 -22.69
CA ILE A 128 4.62 8.14 -21.23
C ILE A 128 5.83 7.27 -20.91
N GLU A 129 6.86 7.92 -20.36
CA GLU A 129 8.07 7.29 -19.83
C GLU A 129 7.73 6.01 -19.07
N ARG A 130 8.37 4.90 -19.47
CA ARG A 130 8.30 3.59 -18.84
C ARG A 130 8.67 3.71 -17.36
N ASN A 131 7.71 4.00 -16.50
CA ASN A 131 7.93 3.95 -15.06
C ASN A 131 7.94 2.47 -14.65
N VAL A 132 9.14 1.95 -14.43
CA VAL A 132 9.50 0.55 -14.09
C VAL A 132 8.80 0.05 -12.81
N VAL A 133 8.18 0.93 -12.04
CA VAL A 133 7.52 0.60 -10.78
C VAL A 133 6.15 1.28 -10.74
N MET A 134 5.13 0.52 -10.30
CA MET A 134 3.76 0.97 -10.00
C MET A 134 3.70 2.05 -8.90
N VAL A 135 4.23 3.23 -9.20
CA VAL A 135 4.24 4.37 -8.27
C VAL A 135 3.71 5.65 -8.91
N ASN A 136 3.66 5.72 -10.25
CA ASN A 136 3.05 6.82 -10.99
C ASN A 136 2.15 6.29 -12.11
N MET A 137 0.98 5.80 -11.73
CA MET A 137 -0.11 5.60 -12.66
C MET A 137 -0.70 6.96 -13.05
N LYS A 138 -0.11 7.65 -14.04
CA LYS A 138 -0.90 8.60 -14.86
C LYS A 138 -1.82 7.76 -15.73
N GLN A 139 -2.88 7.24 -15.15
CA GLN A 139 -3.88 6.46 -15.88
C GLN A 139 -4.89 7.42 -16.52
N GLY A 140 -4.83 7.51 -17.84
CA GLY A 140 -5.92 7.98 -18.70
C GLY A 140 -7.16 7.17 -18.38
N ARG A 141 -8.31 7.84 -18.34
CA ARG A 141 -9.60 7.33 -17.82
C ARG A 141 -10.05 6.04 -18.53
N PRO A 142 -9.94 4.83 -17.96
CA PRO A 142 -10.74 3.73 -18.46
C PRO A 142 -12.20 3.93 -18.04
N GLU A 143 -13.09 3.04 -18.46
CA GLU A 143 -14.47 2.99 -17.98
C GLU A 143 -14.54 3.37 -16.50
N ASN A 144 -15.36 4.37 -16.18
CA ASN A 144 -15.33 5.13 -14.92
C ASN A 144 -15.78 4.29 -13.71
N ASN A 145 -15.06 3.21 -13.41
CA ASN A 145 -15.36 2.29 -12.32
C ASN A 145 -14.93 2.85 -10.96
N VAL A 146 -14.34 4.06 -10.90
CA VAL A 146 -13.92 4.78 -9.70
C VAL A 146 -14.38 6.24 -9.67
N GLY A 147 -15.39 6.59 -10.46
CA GLY A 147 -15.90 7.96 -10.54
C GLY A 147 -16.46 8.49 -9.24
N ASP A 148 -16.86 7.60 -8.33
CA ASP A 148 -17.22 7.91 -6.96
C ASP A 148 -16.05 8.50 -6.16
N LEU A 149 -14.84 7.97 -6.33
CA LEU A 149 -13.64 8.48 -5.67
C LEU A 149 -13.09 9.71 -6.40
N GLU A 150 -13.08 9.71 -7.75
CA GLU A 150 -12.54 10.81 -8.54
C GLU A 150 -13.29 12.13 -8.36
N LYS A 151 -14.58 12.08 -8.00
CA LYS A 151 -15.38 13.27 -7.67
C LYS A 151 -14.94 13.95 -6.38
N GLN A 152 -14.31 13.22 -5.45
CA GLN A 152 -13.94 13.75 -4.14
C GLN A 152 -12.53 14.36 -4.16
N ALA A 153 -12.42 15.61 -3.70
CA ALA A 153 -11.14 16.35 -3.69
C ALA A 153 -10.08 15.67 -2.82
N PHE A 154 -10.49 15.04 -1.72
CA PHE A 154 -9.63 14.31 -0.81
C PHE A 154 -8.82 13.20 -1.51
N TYR A 155 -9.48 12.33 -2.28
CA TYR A 155 -8.79 11.25 -2.97
C TYR A 155 -7.89 11.76 -4.11
N ARG A 156 -8.31 12.82 -4.80
CA ARG A 156 -7.45 13.48 -5.80
C ARG A 156 -6.20 14.08 -5.17
N PHE A 157 -6.33 14.66 -3.98
CA PHE A 157 -5.19 15.15 -3.19
C PHE A 157 -4.24 14.00 -2.86
N LEU A 158 -4.72 12.93 -2.23
CA LEU A 158 -3.88 11.78 -1.86
C LEU A 158 -3.14 11.17 -3.06
N ARG A 159 -3.79 11.07 -4.22
CA ARG A 159 -3.15 10.64 -5.47
C ARG A 159 -2.02 11.59 -5.89
N LYS A 160 -2.28 12.89 -5.91
CA LYS A 160 -1.32 13.91 -6.35
C LYS A 160 -0.10 13.99 -5.41
N THR A 161 -0.30 13.77 -4.13
CA THR A 161 0.74 13.92 -3.09
C THR A 161 1.22 12.59 -2.52
N TYR A 162 0.94 11.46 -3.18
CA TYR A 162 1.24 10.11 -2.68
C TYR A 162 2.68 9.96 -2.19
N PHE A 163 3.67 10.31 -3.03
CA PHE A 163 5.08 10.24 -2.66
C PHE A 163 5.47 11.17 -1.51
N LEU A 164 4.83 12.33 -1.41
CA LEU A 164 5.10 13.28 -0.32
C LEU A 164 4.64 12.69 1.03
N HIS A 165 3.52 11.98 1.06
CA HIS A 165 3.06 11.30 2.28
C HIS A 165 4.03 10.18 2.72
N LEU A 166 4.57 9.43 1.76
CA LEU A 166 5.58 8.40 2.04
C LEU A 166 6.90 9.02 2.52
N LEU A 167 7.38 10.06 1.83
CA LEU A 167 8.60 10.78 2.19
C LEU A 167 8.46 11.42 3.57
N LEU A 168 7.33 12.06 3.85
CA LEU A 168 7.06 12.66 5.16
C LEU A 168 7.11 11.60 6.27
N LEU A 169 6.47 10.44 6.08
CA LEU A 169 6.56 9.35 7.04
C LEU A 169 8.00 8.86 7.22
N ALA A 170 8.76 8.73 6.13
CA ALA A 170 10.16 8.32 6.18
C ALA A 170 11.01 9.30 7.00
N VAL A 171 10.88 10.61 6.75
CA VAL A 171 11.60 11.67 7.46
C VAL A 171 11.22 11.67 8.94
N LEU A 172 9.93 11.54 9.27
CA LEU A 172 9.47 11.47 10.67
C LEU A 172 10.03 10.25 11.41
N LEU A 173 9.98 9.07 10.80
CA LEU A 173 10.54 7.85 11.39
C LEU A 173 12.06 7.96 11.59
N TYR A 174 12.76 8.55 10.62
CA TYR A 174 14.19 8.80 10.73
C TYR A 174 14.51 9.78 11.86
N ALA A 175 13.77 10.89 11.97
CA ALA A 175 13.95 11.87 13.04
C ALA A 175 13.68 11.26 14.45
N MET A 176 12.72 10.33 14.56
CA MET A 176 12.36 9.69 15.83
C MET A 176 13.38 8.65 16.33
N GLY A 177 14.13 8.00 15.44
CA GLY A 177 14.98 6.88 15.87
C GLY A 177 16.01 6.37 14.87
N GLY A 178 16.32 7.18 13.85
CA GLY A 178 17.30 6.90 12.82
C GLY A 178 16.91 5.78 11.86
N VAL A 179 17.92 5.28 11.14
CA VAL A 179 17.79 4.20 10.14
C VAL A 179 17.01 2.96 10.65
N PRO A 180 17.16 2.50 11.92
CA PRO A 180 16.37 1.37 12.40
C PRO A 180 14.86 1.62 12.42
N PHE A 181 14.39 2.82 12.77
CA PHE A 181 12.95 3.10 12.77
C PHE A 181 12.40 3.22 11.35
N LEU A 182 13.22 3.72 10.43
CA LEU A 182 12.87 3.78 9.01
C LEU A 182 12.76 2.39 8.39
N ILE A 183 13.76 1.52 8.58
CA ILE A 183 13.74 0.14 8.05
C ILE A 183 12.58 -0.64 8.64
N TRP A 184 12.46 -0.70 9.97
CA TRP A 184 11.42 -1.51 10.63
C TRP A 184 10.02 -0.88 10.56
N GLY A 185 9.93 0.41 10.22
CA GLY A 185 8.68 1.14 10.02
C GLY A 185 8.18 1.10 8.58
N MET A 186 9.07 1.12 7.58
CA MET A 186 8.68 1.16 6.17
C MET A 186 8.81 -0.19 5.44
N VAL A 187 9.81 -1.00 5.79
CA VAL A 187 10.02 -2.32 5.19
C VAL A 187 9.13 -3.31 5.93
N LYS A 188 8.17 -3.89 5.20
CA LYS A 188 7.16 -4.83 5.73
C LYS A 188 7.76 -6.08 6.34
#